data_AF-A0AAD4VT42-F1
#
_entry.id   AF-A0AAD4VT42-F1
#
_cell.length_a   1.000
_cell.length_b   1.000
_cell.length_c   1.000
_cell.angle_alpha   90.00
_cell.angle_beta   90.00
_cell.angle_gamma   90.00
#
_symmetry.space_group_name_H-M   'P 1'
#
loop_
_entity.id
_entity.type
_entity.pdbx_description
1 polymer ?
#
loop_
_entity_poly.entity_id
_entity_poly.type
_entity_poly.pdbx_seq_one_letter_code
_entity_poly.pdbx_strand_id
1 'polypeptide(L)'
;MVSRSEDRFEIAFFDVETTVPTRTGQGFTILEFGSILVCPRKLVELESYSTLVRPADLSSISSLSVRCNGITRDAVVSSPTFQEIADTVYDILHGRIWAGHNILRFDCARIREAFAHIGRSAPEPKGTIDSLALLTQRFGRRAGNMKMATLATYFGLGQQTHRSLDDVRMNLEVLKYCATVLFLESSLPDIFTENSWVSPNATTRSRSDGKSSAEKRGQMNMNASSLTMHEDAQVLSFTNQRTGENHPIASLRTQNAEVSILVEHITAQPDPFDMAPLSIEVQKELNQPDTTMLEVPVPETPNSSSPAAASESCNSSVGFLQPEEVFIPSIRASLAPLYRGSQRIKLLHKDVTLQICCRRMKLRFGINTKFFDHAGRPRLNIVADASPNLCEVLDACDGIARKLSVDSGSNSEWRPVVIRKGGFYNYPTVRLHIQTAVWGDVAIYATEIYKKEPSGTEERLVFTKFDASELSTLFKQGSFMDAFFSLDPYDYQQSAGIRLVAKKLIIHSN
;
A
#
# COMPACT_ATOMS: atom_id res chain seq x y z
N MET A 1 -30.83 -4.49 36.08
CA MET A 1 -30.25 -3.26 35.48
C MET A 1 -29.73 -3.63 34.11
N VAL A 2 -30.43 -3.22 33.06
CA VAL A 2 -29.97 -3.43 31.68
C VAL A 2 -28.83 -2.45 31.44
N SER A 3 -27.61 -2.96 31.35
CA SER A 3 -26.45 -2.20 30.92
C SER A 3 -26.78 -1.57 29.57
N ARG A 4 -26.73 -0.23 29.48
CA ARG A 4 -26.68 0.45 28.19
C ARG A 4 -25.57 -0.22 27.40
N SER A 5 -25.90 -0.87 26.29
CA SER A 5 -24.89 -1.31 25.33
C SER A 5 -24.15 -0.05 24.91
N GLU A 6 -22.90 0.11 25.34
CA GLU A 6 -22.00 1.03 24.67
C GLU A 6 -22.06 0.66 23.20
N ASP A 7 -22.47 1.59 22.34
CA ASP A 7 -22.54 1.31 20.93
C ASP A 7 -21.11 1.08 20.42
N ARG A 8 -20.75 -0.19 20.32
CA ARG A 8 -19.48 -0.62 19.75
C ARG A 8 -19.57 -0.44 18.24
N PHE A 9 -18.84 0.54 17.73
CA PHE A 9 -18.82 0.91 16.31
C PHE A 9 -17.59 0.38 15.59
N GLU A 10 -16.63 -0.22 16.31
CA GLU A 10 -15.44 -0.79 15.69
C GLU A 10 -15.81 -2.01 14.83
N ILE A 11 -15.02 -2.22 13.78
CA ILE A 11 -15.09 -3.43 12.96
C ILE A 11 -14.05 -4.40 13.53
N ALA A 12 -14.50 -5.56 13.99
CA ALA A 12 -13.61 -6.65 14.40
C ALA A 12 -13.23 -7.46 13.15
N PHE A 13 -12.00 -7.25 12.66
CA PHE A 13 -11.43 -8.19 11.72
C PHE A 13 -10.84 -9.36 12.50
N PHE A 14 -11.13 -10.59 12.11
CA PHE A 14 -10.57 -11.77 12.77
C PHE A 14 -10.36 -12.94 11.81
N ASP A 15 -9.47 -13.84 12.22
CA ASP A 15 -9.09 -15.06 11.53
C ASP A 15 -8.75 -16.13 12.59
N VAL A 16 -8.97 -17.40 12.25
CA VAL A 16 -8.58 -18.54 13.09
C VAL A 16 -7.76 -19.57 12.34
N GLU A 17 -6.63 -19.95 12.93
CA GLU A 17 -5.94 -21.18 12.53
C GLU A 17 -6.55 -22.38 13.24
N THR A 18 -6.65 -23.49 12.53
CA THR A 18 -7.31 -24.70 13.05
C THR A 18 -6.52 -25.97 12.77
N THR A 19 -6.89 -27.05 13.45
CA THR A 19 -6.51 -28.40 13.02
C THR A 19 -7.14 -28.71 11.66
N VAL A 20 -6.43 -29.47 10.83
CA VAL A 20 -6.97 -29.95 9.55
C VAL A 20 -7.49 -31.37 9.73
N PRO A 21 -8.81 -31.61 9.56
CA PRO A 21 -9.41 -32.93 9.64
C PRO A 21 -8.76 -33.93 8.68
N THR A 22 -8.46 -35.14 9.16
CA THR A 22 -7.87 -36.22 8.34
C THR A 22 -8.87 -37.32 8.00
N ARG A 23 -10.03 -37.32 8.65
CA ARG A 23 -11.10 -38.30 8.46
C ARG A 23 -12.41 -37.58 8.20
N THR A 24 -13.28 -38.16 7.38
CA THR A 24 -14.62 -37.64 7.13
C THR A 24 -15.41 -37.58 8.44
N GLY A 25 -16.01 -36.42 8.73
CA GLY A 25 -16.76 -36.18 9.97
C GLY A 25 -15.91 -35.73 11.16
N GLN A 26 -14.59 -35.67 11.05
CA GLN A 26 -13.74 -35.04 12.05
C GLN A 26 -13.93 -33.51 11.97
N GLY A 27 -14.27 -32.90 13.11
CA GLY A 27 -14.42 -31.44 13.23
C GLY A 27 -13.08 -30.69 13.26
N PHE A 28 -13.17 -29.36 13.24
CA PHE A 28 -12.02 -28.47 13.38
C PHE A 28 -11.85 -28.05 14.84
N THR A 29 -10.60 -27.87 15.27
CA THR A 29 -10.27 -27.30 16.58
C THR A 29 -9.43 -26.05 16.37
N ILE A 30 -9.79 -24.94 17.02
CA ILE A 30 -9.04 -23.68 16.96
C ILE A 30 -7.67 -23.87 17.63
N LEU A 31 -6.61 -23.45 16.95
CA LEU A 31 -5.21 -23.47 17.37
C LEU A 31 -4.61 -22.07 17.50
N GLU A 32 -5.18 -21.07 16.83
CA GLU A 32 -4.85 -19.65 16.99
C GLU A 32 -6.13 -18.83 16.79
N PHE A 33 -6.27 -17.77 17.57
CA PHE A 33 -7.26 -16.72 17.32
C PHE A 33 -6.52 -15.40 17.18
N GLY A 34 -6.71 -14.71 16.05
CA GLY A 34 -6.16 -13.38 15.81
C GLY A 34 -7.26 -12.39 15.44
N SER A 35 -7.20 -11.19 16.00
CA SER A 35 -8.16 -10.12 15.69
C SER A 35 -7.53 -8.73 15.82
N ILE A 36 -8.06 -7.79 15.03
CA ILE A 36 -7.86 -6.35 15.20
C ILE A 36 -9.20 -5.64 15.26
N LEU A 37 -9.31 -4.62 16.11
CA LEU A 37 -10.41 -3.66 16.10
C LEU A 37 -10.05 -2.49 15.20
N VAL A 38 -10.93 -2.16 14.26
CA VAL A 38 -10.67 -1.14 13.23
C VAL A 38 -11.66 0.01 13.38
N CYS A 39 -11.15 1.23 13.34
CA CYS A 39 -11.98 2.42 13.26
C CYS A 39 -12.69 2.48 11.89
N PRO A 40 -14.03 2.43 11.81
CA PRO A 40 -14.75 2.41 10.53
C PRO A 40 -14.54 3.69 9.70
N ARG A 41 -14.24 4.82 10.36
CA ARG A 41 -14.04 6.12 9.69
C ARG A 41 -12.63 6.34 9.16
N LYS A 42 -11.63 5.76 9.83
CA LYS A 42 -10.20 6.01 9.54
C LYS A 42 -9.50 4.78 8.98
N LEU A 43 -10.12 3.60 9.06
CA LEU A 43 -9.57 2.30 8.67
C LEU A 43 -8.20 2.02 9.30
N VAL A 44 -7.98 2.53 10.51
CA VAL A 44 -6.78 2.28 11.30
C VAL A 44 -7.06 1.23 12.36
N GLU A 45 -6.08 0.36 12.60
CA GLU A 45 -6.05 -0.56 13.73
C GLU A 45 -6.02 0.24 15.03
N LEU A 46 -6.99 -0.02 15.91
CA LEU A 46 -7.13 0.58 17.24
C LEU A 46 -6.52 -0.32 18.30
N GLU A 47 -6.86 -1.60 18.23
CA GLU A 47 -6.40 -2.63 19.15
C GLU A 47 -6.17 -3.94 18.39
N SER A 48 -5.32 -4.80 18.95
CA SER A 48 -5.05 -6.12 18.42
C SER A 48 -5.00 -7.15 19.54
N TYR A 49 -5.51 -8.33 19.26
CA TYR A 49 -5.41 -9.49 20.13
C TYR A 49 -5.00 -10.71 19.32
N SER A 50 -4.04 -11.48 19.81
CA SER A 50 -3.65 -12.75 19.21
C SER A 50 -3.20 -13.71 20.28
N THR A 51 -3.61 -14.97 20.18
CA THR A 51 -3.17 -16.02 21.09
C THR A 51 -3.24 -17.39 20.42
N LEU A 52 -2.26 -18.23 20.73
CA LEU A 52 -2.34 -19.65 20.46
C LEU A 52 -3.36 -20.29 21.39
N VAL A 53 -4.02 -21.34 20.92
CA VAL A 53 -5.08 -22.04 21.63
C VAL A 53 -4.71 -23.51 21.76
N ARG A 54 -4.69 -24.00 23.00
CA ARG A 54 -4.44 -25.39 23.31
C ARG A 54 -5.70 -26.22 23.06
N PRO A 55 -5.68 -27.20 22.14
CA PRO A 55 -6.81 -28.11 21.95
C PRO A 55 -6.93 -29.07 23.14
N ALA A 56 -8.14 -29.60 23.38
CA ALA A 56 -8.37 -30.61 24.41
C ALA A 56 -7.56 -31.91 24.17
N ASP A 57 -7.32 -32.24 22.90
CA ASP A 57 -6.49 -33.37 22.47
C ASP A 57 -5.35 -32.87 21.57
N LEU A 58 -4.12 -32.90 22.08
CA LEU A 58 -2.92 -32.51 21.32
C LEU A 58 -2.61 -33.45 20.14
N SER A 59 -3.12 -34.69 20.18
CA SER A 59 -2.93 -35.65 19.08
C SER A 59 -3.72 -35.24 17.81
N SER A 60 -4.73 -34.38 17.97
CA SER A 60 -5.49 -33.80 16.85
C SER A 60 -4.65 -32.90 15.93
N ILE A 61 -3.51 -32.39 16.41
CA ILE A 61 -2.55 -31.64 15.60
C ILE A 61 -1.78 -32.64 14.72
N SER A 62 -2.26 -32.78 13.49
CA SER A 62 -1.68 -33.63 12.46
C SER A 62 -0.51 -32.93 11.75
N SER A 63 0.34 -33.71 11.07
CA SER A 63 1.39 -33.15 10.20
C SER A 63 0.84 -32.27 9.07
N LEU A 64 -0.40 -32.50 8.65
CA LEU A 64 -1.11 -31.66 7.70
C LEU A 64 -1.44 -30.29 8.30
N SER A 65 -1.89 -30.25 9.56
CA SER A 65 -2.15 -29.00 10.28
C SER A 65 -0.87 -28.16 10.37
N VAL A 66 0.23 -28.77 10.84
CA VAL A 66 1.54 -28.09 10.94
C VAL A 66 2.04 -27.61 9.57
N ARG A 67 1.79 -28.35 8.49
CA ARG A 67 2.18 -27.91 7.14
C ARG A 67 1.39 -26.69 6.67
N CYS A 68 0.12 -26.58 7.08
CA CYS A 68 -0.75 -25.48 6.68
C CYS A 68 -0.43 -24.18 7.44
N ASN A 69 -0.19 -24.24 8.75
CA ASN A 69 -0.07 -23.04 9.59
C ASN A 69 1.17 -22.98 10.50
N GLY A 70 2.02 -24.01 10.46
CA GLY A 70 3.25 -24.05 11.26
C GLY A 70 3.05 -24.24 12.76
N ILE A 71 1.82 -24.44 13.25
CA ILE A 71 1.54 -24.56 14.69
C ILE A 71 1.82 -25.99 15.16
N THR A 72 2.87 -26.16 15.97
CA THR A 72 3.29 -27.45 16.52
C THR A 72 2.62 -27.76 17.86
N ARG A 73 2.64 -29.03 18.27
CA ARG A 73 2.13 -29.45 19.60
C ARG A 73 2.87 -28.74 20.72
N ASP A 74 4.19 -28.62 20.60
CA ASP A 74 5.03 -27.97 21.60
C ASP A 74 4.75 -26.47 21.69
N ALA A 75 4.35 -25.82 20.58
CA ALA A 75 3.97 -24.40 20.58
C ALA A 75 2.69 -24.13 21.39
N VAL A 76 1.73 -25.07 21.40
CA VAL A 76 0.43 -24.88 22.05
C VAL A 76 0.32 -25.54 23.43
N VAL A 77 1.26 -26.39 23.84
CA VAL A 77 1.14 -27.18 25.08
C VAL A 77 1.01 -26.31 26.34
N SER A 78 1.66 -25.14 26.34
CA SER A 78 1.61 -24.15 27.41
C SER A 78 0.63 -22.99 27.15
N SER A 79 -0.07 -23.03 26.02
CA SER A 79 -1.05 -22.00 25.63
C SER A 79 -2.38 -22.18 26.36
N PRO A 80 -3.18 -21.12 26.50
CA PRO A 80 -4.51 -21.22 27.11
C PRO A 80 -5.44 -22.07 26.24
N THR A 81 -6.40 -22.71 26.88
CA THR A 81 -7.53 -23.39 26.23
C THR A 81 -8.54 -22.39 25.70
N PHE A 82 -9.41 -22.82 24.78
CA PHE A 82 -10.48 -21.95 24.28
C PHE A 82 -11.39 -21.45 25.42
N GLN A 83 -11.66 -22.29 26.42
CA GLN A 83 -12.49 -21.92 27.58
C GLN A 83 -11.88 -20.76 28.38
N GLU A 84 -10.56 -20.72 28.51
CA GLU A 84 -9.83 -19.67 29.24
C GLU A 84 -9.82 -18.32 28.49
N ILE A 85 -9.90 -18.34 27.15
CA ILE A 85 -9.93 -17.11 26.34
C ILE A 85 -11.34 -16.69 25.90
N ALA A 86 -12.36 -17.51 26.19
CA ALA A 86 -13.71 -17.33 25.67
C ALA A 86 -14.34 -15.98 26.06
N ASP A 87 -14.06 -15.46 27.26
CA ASP A 87 -14.55 -14.14 27.68
C ASP A 87 -13.94 -13.01 26.84
N THR A 88 -12.63 -13.07 26.60
CA THR A 88 -11.92 -12.11 25.77
C THR A 88 -12.41 -12.15 24.32
N VAL A 89 -12.55 -13.35 23.75
CA VAL A 89 -13.07 -13.52 22.38
C VAL A 89 -14.51 -13.01 22.28
N TYR A 90 -15.34 -13.30 23.29
CA TYR A 90 -16.71 -12.80 23.32
C TYR A 90 -16.75 -11.27 23.38
N ASP A 91 -15.93 -10.66 24.24
CA ASP A 91 -15.87 -9.21 24.35
C ASP A 91 -15.36 -8.54 23.06
N ILE A 92 -14.37 -9.12 22.38
CA ILE A 92 -13.88 -8.59 21.10
C ILE A 92 -14.97 -8.64 20.03
N LEU A 93 -15.73 -9.74 19.96
CA LEU A 93 -16.63 -10.00 18.83
C LEU A 93 -18.08 -9.55 19.05
N HIS A 94 -18.64 -9.71 20.25
CA HIS A 94 -20.06 -9.51 20.48
C HIS A 94 -20.48 -8.06 20.27
N GLY A 95 -21.55 -7.85 19.49
CA GLY A 95 -22.10 -6.52 19.24
C GLY A 95 -21.25 -5.64 18.31
N ARG A 96 -20.26 -6.18 17.61
CA ARG A 96 -19.47 -5.48 16.58
C ARG A 96 -19.78 -5.96 15.17
N ILE A 97 -19.33 -5.22 14.17
CA ILE A 97 -19.31 -5.72 12.78
C ILE A 97 -18.14 -6.69 12.66
N TRP A 98 -18.37 -7.85 12.06
CA TRP A 98 -17.33 -8.84 11.79
C TRP A 98 -16.80 -8.68 10.38
N ALA A 99 -15.49 -8.80 10.19
CA ALA A 99 -14.89 -8.78 8.88
C ALA A 99 -13.76 -9.80 8.76
N GLY A 100 -13.64 -10.43 7.60
CA GLY A 100 -12.70 -11.52 7.40
C GLY A 100 -12.76 -12.03 5.97
N HIS A 101 -11.82 -12.90 5.57
CA HIS A 101 -11.76 -13.41 4.21
C HIS A 101 -12.27 -14.84 4.17
N ASN A 102 -13.38 -15.11 3.46
CA ASN A 102 -14.11 -16.37 3.56
C ASN A 102 -14.68 -16.64 4.97
N ILE A 103 -14.87 -15.56 5.74
CA ILE A 103 -15.21 -15.61 7.16
C ILE A 103 -16.57 -16.27 7.43
N LEU A 104 -17.54 -16.10 6.51
CA LEU A 104 -18.89 -16.64 6.70
C LEU A 104 -18.89 -18.18 6.67
N ARG A 105 -18.04 -18.76 5.83
CA ARG A 105 -17.97 -20.22 5.63
C ARG A 105 -17.02 -20.90 6.59
N PHE A 106 -16.04 -20.16 7.11
CA PHE A 106 -14.97 -20.73 7.91
C PHE A 106 -14.97 -20.19 9.33
N ASP A 107 -14.37 -19.02 9.58
CA ASP A 107 -14.05 -18.54 10.92
C ASP A 107 -15.31 -18.34 11.78
N CYS A 108 -16.38 -17.79 11.21
CA CYS A 108 -17.65 -17.62 11.90
C CYS A 108 -18.24 -18.96 12.39
N ALA A 109 -18.07 -20.03 11.61
CA ALA A 109 -18.53 -21.36 11.98
C ALA A 109 -17.63 -21.94 13.09
N ARG A 110 -16.31 -21.79 12.96
CA ARG A 110 -15.33 -22.25 13.96
C ARG A 110 -15.52 -21.60 15.33
N ILE A 111 -15.78 -20.29 15.37
CA ILE A 111 -16.07 -19.58 16.62
C ILE A 111 -17.34 -20.13 17.26
N ARG A 112 -18.44 -20.26 16.49
CA ARG A 112 -19.70 -20.82 17.02
C ARG A 112 -19.55 -22.24 17.54
N GLU A 113 -18.85 -23.09 16.79
CA GLU A 113 -18.52 -24.46 17.20
C GLU A 113 -17.73 -24.46 18.51
N ALA A 114 -16.70 -23.62 18.64
CA ALA A 114 -15.86 -23.57 19.84
C ALA A 114 -16.64 -23.11 21.09
N PHE A 115 -17.53 -22.11 20.96
CA PHE A 115 -18.43 -21.69 22.04
C PHE A 115 -19.44 -22.79 22.42
N ALA A 116 -20.00 -23.48 21.42
CA ALA A 116 -20.91 -24.60 21.67
C ALA A 116 -20.23 -25.76 22.43
N HIS A 117 -18.97 -26.08 22.10
CA HIS A 117 -18.21 -27.13 22.78
C HIS A 117 -17.98 -26.84 24.27
N ILE A 118 -17.88 -25.57 24.67
CA ILE A 118 -17.73 -25.18 26.07
C ILE A 118 -19.08 -24.86 26.74
N GLY A 119 -20.21 -25.16 26.08
CA GLY A 119 -21.55 -24.95 26.61
C GLY A 119 -21.97 -23.49 26.76
N ARG A 120 -21.40 -22.58 25.96
CA ARG A 120 -21.67 -21.13 26.01
C ARG A 120 -22.32 -20.63 24.73
N SER A 121 -23.15 -19.59 24.84
CA SER A 121 -23.66 -18.87 23.68
C SER A 121 -22.53 -18.16 22.94
N ALA A 122 -22.52 -18.27 21.62
CA ALA A 122 -21.55 -17.59 20.78
C ALA A 122 -21.79 -16.06 20.76
N PRO A 123 -20.75 -15.24 20.48
CA PRO A 123 -20.93 -13.82 20.21
C PRO A 123 -21.75 -13.61 18.93
N GLU A 124 -22.52 -12.52 18.87
CA GLU A 124 -23.38 -12.19 17.73
C GLU A 124 -22.90 -10.89 17.07
N PRO A 125 -22.74 -10.85 15.74
CA PRO A 125 -22.35 -9.64 15.02
C PRO A 125 -23.53 -8.69 14.80
N LYS A 126 -23.24 -7.39 14.70
CA LYS A 126 -24.16 -6.39 14.12
C LYS A 126 -24.33 -6.58 12.60
N GLY A 127 -23.32 -7.15 11.95
CA GLY A 127 -23.27 -7.46 10.54
C GLY A 127 -21.94 -8.10 10.18
N THR A 128 -21.85 -8.76 9.02
CA THR A 128 -20.64 -9.48 8.61
C THR A 128 -20.21 -9.07 7.20
N ILE A 129 -18.91 -8.78 7.04
CA ILE A 129 -18.25 -8.46 5.79
C ILE A 129 -17.32 -9.61 5.43
N ASP A 130 -17.75 -10.45 4.50
CA ASP A 130 -16.88 -11.47 3.90
C ASP A 130 -16.14 -10.87 2.70
N SER A 131 -14.86 -10.57 2.88
CA SER A 131 -14.06 -9.93 1.84
C SER A 131 -13.88 -10.82 0.61
N LEU A 132 -13.92 -12.16 0.74
CA LEU A 132 -13.84 -13.04 -0.43
C LEU A 132 -15.10 -12.88 -1.30
N ALA A 133 -16.27 -12.95 -0.67
CA ALA A 133 -17.55 -12.82 -1.37
C ALA A 133 -17.69 -11.42 -1.99
N LEU A 134 -17.44 -10.38 -1.18
CA LEU A 134 -17.53 -8.98 -1.59
C LEU A 134 -16.58 -8.67 -2.74
N LEU A 135 -15.30 -9.02 -2.63
CA LEU A 135 -14.31 -8.72 -3.66
C LEU A 135 -14.52 -9.57 -4.91
N THR A 136 -14.95 -10.83 -4.79
CA THR A 136 -15.28 -11.64 -5.97
C THR A 136 -16.40 -11.00 -6.79
N GLN A 137 -17.42 -10.45 -6.12
CA GLN A 137 -18.53 -9.78 -6.79
C GLN A 137 -18.13 -8.43 -7.39
N ARG A 138 -17.35 -7.61 -6.66
CA ARG A 138 -17.09 -6.22 -7.03
C ARG A 138 -15.76 -6.03 -7.77
N PHE A 139 -14.68 -6.57 -7.21
CA PHE A 139 -13.33 -6.45 -7.80
C PHE A 139 -13.12 -7.43 -8.96
N GLY A 140 -13.84 -8.56 -8.95
CA GLY A 140 -13.72 -9.60 -9.97
C GLY A 140 -12.35 -10.28 -9.96
N ARG A 141 -12.13 -11.20 -10.91
CA ARG A 141 -10.95 -12.09 -10.95
C ARG A 141 -9.68 -11.45 -11.53
N ARG A 142 -9.49 -10.14 -11.35
CA ARG A 142 -8.33 -9.38 -11.86
C ARG A 142 -7.02 -9.91 -11.28
N ALA A 143 -7.06 -10.21 -9.99
CA ALA A 143 -6.00 -10.86 -9.24
C ALA A 143 -6.10 -12.40 -9.29
N GLY A 144 -6.76 -12.99 -10.29
CA GLY A 144 -6.86 -14.45 -10.44
C GLY A 144 -7.91 -15.11 -9.55
N ASN A 145 -7.49 -16.01 -8.65
CA ASN A 145 -8.39 -16.92 -7.93
C ASN A 145 -9.04 -16.29 -6.67
N MET A 146 -8.78 -15.02 -6.39
CA MET A 146 -9.31 -14.24 -5.26
C MET A 146 -8.90 -14.73 -3.87
N LYS A 147 -7.95 -15.67 -3.75
CA LYS A 147 -7.36 -16.04 -2.47
C LYS A 147 -6.56 -14.87 -1.90
N MET A 148 -6.51 -14.77 -0.58
CA MET A 148 -5.75 -13.74 0.15
C MET A 148 -4.31 -13.59 -0.36
N ALA A 149 -3.53 -14.68 -0.41
CA ALA A 149 -2.17 -14.67 -0.96
C ALA A 149 -2.08 -14.14 -2.41
N THR A 150 -3.06 -14.45 -3.26
CA THR A 150 -3.05 -14.01 -4.65
C THR A 150 -3.40 -12.51 -4.77
N LEU A 151 -4.35 -12.02 -3.98
CA LEU A 151 -4.65 -10.60 -3.85
C LEU A 151 -3.46 -9.81 -3.27
N ALA A 152 -2.84 -10.33 -2.21
CA ALA A 152 -1.66 -9.72 -1.60
C ALA A 152 -0.49 -9.62 -2.60
N THR A 153 -0.24 -10.70 -3.36
CA THR A 153 0.78 -10.70 -4.42
C THR A 153 0.46 -9.68 -5.50
N TYR A 154 -0.79 -9.59 -5.94
CA TYR A 154 -1.24 -8.63 -6.96
C TYR A 154 -0.96 -7.18 -6.57
N PHE A 155 -1.11 -6.83 -5.29
CA PHE A 155 -0.83 -5.48 -4.77
C PHE A 155 0.59 -5.30 -4.20
N GLY A 156 1.45 -6.31 -4.28
CA GLY A 156 2.81 -6.23 -3.74
C GLY A 156 2.88 -6.14 -2.20
N LEU A 157 1.89 -6.71 -1.49
CA LEU A 157 1.77 -6.66 -0.03
C LEU A 157 2.61 -7.69 0.73
N GLY A 158 3.37 -8.53 0.01
CA GLY A 158 4.19 -9.60 0.58
C GLY A 158 3.53 -10.97 0.48
N GLN A 159 4.09 -11.94 1.20
CA GLN A 159 3.60 -13.32 1.26
C GLN A 159 2.72 -13.52 2.49
N GLN A 160 1.65 -14.29 2.33
CA GLN A 160 0.79 -14.71 3.43
C GLN A 160 1.58 -15.68 4.34
N THR A 161 1.55 -15.45 5.65
CA THR A 161 2.34 -16.22 6.62
C THR A 161 1.54 -17.34 7.27
N HIS A 162 0.22 -17.38 7.08
CA HIS A 162 -0.70 -18.32 7.74
C HIS A 162 -0.62 -18.21 9.26
N ARG A 163 -0.61 -16.95 9.73
CA ARG A 163 -0.71 -16.56 11.13
C ARG A 163 -1.89 -15.61 11.27
N SER A 164 -2.81 -15.89 12.18
CA SER A 164 -4.11 -15.22 12.19
C SER A 164 -4.03 -13.70 12.28
N LEU A 165 -3.12 -13.15 13.11
CA LEU A 165 -2.97 -11.70 13.24
C LEU A 165 -2.41 -11.03 11.97
N ASP A 166 -1.43 -11.67 11.33
CA ASP A 166 -0.81 -11.15 10.11
C ASP A 166 -1.81 -11.21 8.94
N ASP A 167 -2.57 -12.31 8.85
CA ASP A 167 -3.58 -12.53 7.82
C ASP A 167 -4.75 -11.56 7.96
N VAL A 168 -5.16 -11.24 9.19
CA VAL A 168 -6.16 -10.20 9.48
C VAL A 168 -5.69 -8.81 9.02
N ARG A 169 -4.43 -8.44 9.29
CA ARG A 169 -3.86 -7.17 8.84
C ARG A 169 -3.73 -7.13 7.31
N MET A 170 -3.32 -8.26 6.71
CA MET A 170 -3.26 -8.40 5.26
C MET A 170 -4.63 -8.23 4.62
N ASN A 171 -5.67 -8.81 5.21
CA ASN A 171 -7.05 -8.69 4.74
C ASN A 171 -7.54 -7.24 4.77
N LEU A 172 -7.30 -6.50 5.86
CA LEU A 172 -7.64 -5.08 5.93
C LEU A 172 -6.94 -4.28 4.81
N GLU A 173 -5.66 -4.53 4.56
CA GLU A 173 -4.92 -3.85 3.51
C GLU A 173 -5.42 -4.24 2.12
N VAL A 174 -5.63 -5.52 1.82
CA VAL A 174 -6.23 -5.98 0.56
C VAL A 174 -7.57 -5.29 0.30
N LEU A 175 -8.44 -5.19 1.33
CA LEU A 175 -9.72 -4.51 1.21
C LEU A 175 -9.55 -3.02 0.86
N LYS A 176 -8.61 -2.31 1.52
CA LYS A 176 -8.29 -0.91 1.20
C LYS A 176 -7.82 -0.72 -0.24
N TYR A 177 -6.91 -1.58 -0.71
CA TYR A 177 -6.39 -1.51 -2.07
C TYR A 177 -7.47 -1.80 -3.11
N CYS A 178 -8.24 -2.88 -2.95
CA CYS A 178 -9.35 -3.19 -3.84
C CYS A 178 -10.40 -2.07 -3.87
N ALA A 179 -10.79 -1.54 -2.71
CA ALA A 179 -11.75 -0.44 -2.63
C ALA A 179 -11.22 0.82 -3.33
N THR A 180 -9.94 1.14 -3.16
CA THR A 180 -9.31 2.29 -3.82
C THR A 180 -9.30 2.13 -5.34
N VAL A 181 -8.95 0.94 -5.84
CA VAL A 181 -8.97 0.67 -7.29
C VAL A 181 -10.39 0.81 -7.83
N LEU A 182 -11.39 0.21 -7.17
CA LEU A 182 -12.80 0.32 -7.59
C LEU A 182 -13.28 1.77 -7.60
N PHE A 183 -12.90 2.54 -6.59
CA PHE A 183 -13.23 3.96 -6.50
C PHE A 183 -12.63 4.75 -7.69
N LEU A 184 -11.34 4.55 -7.99
CA LEU A 184 -10.67 5.21 -9.10
C LEU A 184 -11.29 4.83 -10.45
N GLU A 185 -11.57 3.55 -10.67
CA GLU A 185 -12.21 3.09 -11.91
C GLU A 185 -13.61 3.67 -12.10
N SER A 186 -14.39 3.76 -11.01
CA SER A 186 -15.72 4.37 -11.06
C SER A 186 -15.69 5.86 -11.41
N SER A 187 -14.56 6.53 -11.22
CA SER A 187 -14.40 7.96 -11.50
C SER A 187 -14.26 8.25 -13.00
N LEU A 188 -13.65 7.32 -13.75
CA LEU A 188 -13.40 7.45 -15.20
C LEU A 188 -13.63 6.11 -15.91
N PRO A 189 -14.88 5.61 -15.95
CA PRO A 189 -15.18 4.27 -16.45
C PRO A 189 -14.69 4.07 -17.88
N ASP A 190 -14.80 5.07 -18.76
CA ASP A 190 -14.43 4.91 -20.18
C ASP A 190 -12.93 4.63 -20.38
N ILE A 191 -12.06 5.26 -19.57
CA ILE A 191 -10.60 5.08 -19.65
C ILE A 191 -10.19 3.74 -19.06
N PHE A 192 -10.79 3.36 -17.92
CA PHE A 192 -10.42 2.14 -17.22
C PHE A 192 -11.12 0.88 -17.78
N THR A 193 -12.18 1.02 -18.60
CA THR A 193 -12.90 -0.09 -19.23
C THR A 193 -12.30 -0.51 -20.58
N GLU A 194 -11.60 0.40 -21.29
CA GLU A 194 -11.03 0.13 -22.63
C GLU A 194 -9.96 -0.98 -22.62
N ASN A 195 -9.36 -1.24 -21.46
CA ASN A 195 -8.55 -2.42 -21.21
C ASN A 195 -9.34 -3.34 -20.27
N SER A 196 -10.07 -4.31 -20.81
CA SER A 196 -10.59 -5.41 -20.00
C SER A 196 -9.41 -6.26 -19.54
N TRP A 197 -8.94 -6.02 -18.30
CA TRP A 197 -7.83 -6.75 -17.68
C TRP A 197 -8.27 -8.18 -17.35
N VAL A 198 -8.38 -9.00 -18.38
CA VAL A 198 -8.31 -10.46 -18.25
C VAL A 198 -6.84 -10.81 -18.14
N SER A 199 -6.42 -11.27 -16.95
CA SER A 199 -5.09 -11.86 -16.77
C SER A 199 -4.87 -12.97 -17.82
N PRO A 200 -3.69 -13.08 -18.49
CA PRO A 200 -3.40 -14.10 -19.49
C PRO A 200 -3.48 -15.55 -18.98
N ASN A 201 -3.64 -15.76 -17.68
CA ASN A 201 -3.64 -17.07 -17.02
C ASN A 201 -5.02 -17.55 -16.56
N ALA A 202 -6.11 -16.99 -17.10
CA ALA A 202 -7.45 -17.56 -16.91
C ALA A 202 -7.60 -18.85 -17.74
N THR A 203 -7.10 -19.97 -17.23
CA THR A 203 -7.37 -21.29 -17.83
C THR A 203 -8.84 -21.65 -17.60
N THR A 204 -9.71 -21.27 -18.53
CA THR A 204 -11.05 -21.84 -18.65
C THR A 204 -10.90 -23.29 -19.09
N ARG A 205 -11.08 -24.21 -18.15
CA ARG A 205 -11.22 -25.64 -18.44
C ARG A 205 -12.61 -25.86 -19.03
N SER A 206 -12.81 -25.47 -20.29
CA SER A 206 -14.00 -25.82 -21.05
C SER A 206 -13.90 -27.28 -21.47
N ARG A 207 -14.76 -28.13 -20.91
CA ARG A 207 -15.08 -29.44 -21.47
C ARG A 207 -15.67 -29.20 -22.86
N SER A 208 -14.94 -29.58 -23.90
CA SER A 208 -15.46 -29.64 -25.26
C SER A 208 -16.28 -30.91 -25.41
N ASP A 209 -17.60 -30.81 -25.26
CA ASP A 209 -18.49 -31.80 -25.88
C ASP A 209 -18.56 -31.48 -27.38
N GLY A 210 -18.08 -32.43 -28.17
CA GLY A 210 -18.01 -32.33 -29.60
C GLY A 210 -19.40 -32.33 -30.24
N LYS A 211 -19.63 -31.35 -31.10
CA LYS A 211 -20.42 -31.49 -32.33
C LYS A 211 -20.24 -30.23 -33.18
N SER A 212 -19.39 -30.31 -34.19
CA SER A 212 -19.43 -29.39 -35.33
C SER A 212 -19.50 -30.21 -36.62
N SER A 213 -20.60 -30.04 -37.31
CA SER A 213 -20.86 -30.49 -38.68
C SER A 213 -19.89 -29.83 -39.67
N ALA A 214 -19.63 -30.58 -40.73
CA ALA A 214 -18.80 -30.25 -41.88
C ALA A 214 -19.15 -28.91 -42.54
N GLU A 215 -18.16 -28.21 -43.10
CA GLU A 215 -17.88 -28.30 -44.53
C GLU A 215 -16.74 -27.36 -44.97
N LYS A 216 -15.93 -27.93 -45.87
CA LYS A 216 -15.28 -27.34 -47.06
C LYS A 216 -14.02 -26.47 -46.94
N ARG A 217 -13.04 -27.00 -47.70
CA ARG A 217 -12.01 -26.34 -48.53
C ARG A 217 -10.81 -25.80 -47.76
N GLY A 218 -9.58 -26.24 -47.98
CA GLY A 218 -8.98 -26.93 -49.11
C GLY A 218 -7.82 -26.10 -49.63
N GLN A 219 -6.62 -26.70 -49.64
CA GLN A 219 -5.37 -26.26 -50.30
C GLN A 219 -4.63 -25.09 -49.61
N MET A 220 -3.31 -25.07 -49.44
CA MET A 220 -2.21 -25.84 -50.03
C MET A 220 -0.94 -25.72 -49.16
N ASN A 221 -0.24 -26.84 -49.04
CA ASN A 221 1.22 -27.08 -49.11
C ASN A 221 2.22 -25.98 -48.69
N MET A 222 3.04 -26.23 -47.66
CA MET A 222 4.29 -27.05 -47.62
C MET A 222 5.53 -26.21 -47.93
N ASN A 223 6.47 -26.20 -46.99
CA ASN A 223 7.87 -26.66 -47.14
C ASN A 223 8.55 -26.44 -45.77
N ALA A 224 9.00 -27.48 -45.05
CA ALA A 224 10.18 -28.32 -45.32
C ALA A 224 11.46 -27.44 -45.23
N SER A 225 12.51 -27.71 -44.47
CA SER A 225 13.15 -28.97 -44.06
C SER A 225 14.14 -28.64 -42.93
N SER A 226 14.23 -29.46 -41.88
CA SER A 226 15.28 -30.49 -41.67
C SER A 226 16.61 -29.95 -41.11
N LEU A 227 17.05 -30.52 -39.99
CA LEU A 227 18.34 -31.21 -39.87
C LEU A 227 18.40 -31.90 -38.50
N THR A 228 18.30 -33.23 -38.54
CA THR A 228 18.65 -34.19 -37.49
C THR A 228 20.11 -34.57 -37.60
N MET A 229 20.81 -34.78 -36.48
CA MET A 229 21.75 -35.91 -36.31
C MET A 229 21.81 -36.32 -34.83
N HIS A 230 21.93 -37.64 -34.66
CA HIS A 230 21.80 -38.49 -33.47
C HIS A 230 22.98 -38.42 -32.49
N GLU A 231 22.74 -38.84 -31.23
CA GLU A 231 23.48 -39.98 -30.66
C GLU A 231 22.70 -40.63 -29.49
N ASP A 232 22.70 -41.96 -29.49
CA ASP A 232 21.92 -42.90 -28.68
C ASP A 232 22.52 -43.17 -27.29
N ALA A 233 21.65 -43.49 -26.32
CA ALA A 233 21.92 -44.51 -25.30
C ALA A 233 20.61 -45.14 -24.77
N GLN A 234 20.34 -46.32 -25.33
CA GLN A 234 19.56 -47.50 -24.89
C GLN A 234 19.45 -47.71 -23.35
N VAL A 235 18.51 -48.42 -22.70
CA VAL A 235 17.44 -49.41 -23.02
C VAL A 235 16.77 -49.74 -21.65
N LEU A 236 15.44 -49.88 -21.49
CA LEU A 236 14.69 -51.15 -21.45
C LEU A 236 13.17 -50.92 -21.42
N SER A 237 12.50 -51.62 -22.33
CA SER A 237 11.07 -51.86 -22.50
C SER A 237 10.54 -52.97 -21.58
N PHE A 238 9.22 -53.01 -21.30
CA PHE A 238 8.30 -54.08 -21.76
C PHE A 238 6.84 -53.86 -21.27
N THR A 239 5.96 -53.67 -22.26
CA THR A 239 4.57 -54.17 -22.47
C THR A 239 3.76 -54.88 -21.36
N ASN A 240 2.49 -54.50 -21.17
CA ASN A 240 1.27 -55.21 -21.67
C ASN A 240 -0.01 -54.56 -21.07
N GLN A 241 -0.95 -54.09 -21.90
CA GLN A 241 -2.17 -54.76 -22.39
C GLN A 241 -3.35 -54.87 -21.40
N ARG A 242 -4.50 -54.40 -21.94
CA ARG A 242 -5.89 -54.36 -21.45
C ARG A 242 -6.44 -55.65 -20.84
N THR A 243 -7.35 -55.47 -19.87
CA THR A 243 -8.78 -55.87 -19.82
C THR A 243 -9.36 -55.16 -18.57
N GLY A 244 -10.52 -54.51 -18.50
CA GLY A 244 -11.84 -54.82 -19.05
C GLY A 244 -12.72 -55.32 -17.89
N GLU A 245 -13.69 -54.51 -17.41
CA GLU A 245 -15.07 -54.89 -17.01
C GLU A 245 -15.72 -54.00 -15.89
N ASN A 246 -16.78 -53.28 -16.32
CA ASN A 246 -18.14 -53.20 -15.77
C ASN A 246 -18.47 -52.57 -14.39
N HIS A 247 -18.98 -51.31 -14.45
CA HIS A 247 -20.33 -50.76 -14.05
C HIS A 247 -21.05 -51.20 -12.74
N PRO A 248 -22.14 -50.52 -12.27
CA PRO A 248 -22.72 -49.20 -12.61
C PRO A 248 -23.11 -48.31 -11.39
N ILE A 249 -23.38 -47.02 -11.64
CA ILE A 249 -24.23 -46.16 -10.80
C ILE A 249 -25.54 -45.93 -11.54
N ALA A 250 -26.67 -46.25 -10.91
CA ALA A 250 -28.01 -45.90 -11.36
C ALA A 250 -28.66 -44.90 -10.40
N SER A 251 -29.33 -43.94 -11.04
CA SER A 251 -30.05 -42.77 -10.55
C SER A 251 -31.27 -43.10 -9.69
N LEU A 252 -31.67 -42.15 -8.81
CA LEU A 252 -33.08 -41.88 -8.47
C LEU A 252 -33.26 -40.44 -7.95
N ARG A 253 -33.90 -39.60 -8.78
CA ARG A 253 -34.85 -38.52 -8.42
C ARG A 253 -35.91 -39.10 -7.45
N THR A 254 -36.58 -38.42 -6.52
CA THR A 254 -37.03 -37.03 -6.30
C THR A 254 -37.66 -37.02 -4.90
N GLN A 255 -37.68 -35.88 -4.17
CA GLN A 255 -38.92 -35.30 -3.63
C GLN A 255 -38.68 -33.95 -2.95
N ASN A 256 -39.56 -33.01 -3.30
CA ASN A 256 -39.64 -31.64 -2.80
C ASN A 256 -40.06 -31.63 -1.33
N ALA A 257 -39.41 -30.78 -0.53
CA ALA A 257 -39.98 -30.19 0.68
C ALA A 257 -39.65 -28.71 0.68
N GLU A 258 -40.69 -27.88 0.50
CA GLU A 258 -40.64 -26.42 0.59
C GLU A 258 -40.33 -26.00 2.03
N VAL A 259 -39.23 -25.26 2.22
CA VAL A 259 -39.06 -24.40 3.38
C VAL A 259 -38.95 -22.99 2.85
N SER A 260 -40.01 -22.20 3.10
CA SER A 260 -40.12 -20.80 2.73
C SER A 260 -39.02 -19.99 3.41
N ILE A 261 -38.03 -19.56 2.64
CA ILE A 261 -37.14 -18.46 3.03
C ILE A 261 -37.88 -17.19 2.63
N LEU A 262 -38.38 -16.45 3.62
CA LEU A 262 -38.86 -15.08 3.46
C LEU A 262 -37.67 -14.21 3.04
N VAL A 263 -37.47 -14.10 1.72
CA VAL A 263 -36.67 -13.03 1.14
C VAL A 263 -37.58 -11.81 1.17
N GLU A 264 -37.39 -10.94 2.17
CA GLU A 264 -37.92 -9.58 2.10
C GLU A 264 -37.38 -8.96 0.81
N HIS A 265 -38.31 -8.55 -0.06
CA HIS A 265 -38.04 -7.82 -1.28
C HIS A 265 -37.17 -6.60 -0.95
N ILE A 266 -35.90 -6.65 -1.34
CA ILE A 266 -35.07 -5.46 -1.47
C ILE A 266 -35.71 -4.64 -2.59
N THR A 267 -36.54 -3.65 -2.22
CA THR A 267 -36.79 -2.48 -3.05
C THR A 267 -35.43 -2.00 -3.54
N ALA A 268 -35.26 -1.89 -4.85
CA ALA A 268 -34.01 -1.48 -5.50
C ALA A 268 -33.53 -0.14 -4.93
N GLN A 269 -32.69 -0.22 -3.90
CA GLN A 269 -31.89 0.89 -3.43
C GLN A 269 -30.75 1.06 -4.44
N PRO A 270 -30.45 2.30 -4.89
CA PRO A 270 -29.28 2.55 -5.71
C PRO A 270 -28.03 1.97 -5.02
N ASP A 271 -27.10 1.42 -5.81
CA ASP A 271 -25.86 0.85 -5.27
C ASP A 271 -25.16 1.92 -4.43
N PRO A 272 -24.93 1.71 -3.11
CA PRO A 272 -24.36 2.73 -2.24
C PRO A 272 -22.95 3.19 -2.63
N PHE A 273 -22.32 2.48 -3.58
CA PHE A 273 -21.01 2.79 -4.16
C PHE A 273 -21.08 3.12 -5.66
N ASP A 274 -22.27 3.22 -6.24
CA ASP A 274 -22.42 3.89 -7.54
C ASP A 274 -22.16 5.37 -7.31
N MET A 275 -20.99 5.82 -7.71
CA MET A 275 -20.54 7.20 -7.58
C MET A 275 -21.05 8.08 -8.72
N ALA A 276 -21.76 7.53 -9.71
CA ALA A 276 -22.35 8.31 -10.80
C ALA A 276 -23.23 9.48 -10.29
N PRO A 277 -24.08 9.32 -9.26
CA PRO A 277 -24.83 10.43 -8.67
C PRO A 277 -23.93 11.50 -8.05
N LEU A 278 -22.83 11.10 -7.40
CA LEU A 278 -21.85 12.01 -6.79
C LEU A 278 -21.07 12.79 -7.87
N SER A 279 -20.67 12.13 -8.95
CA SER A 279 -20.06 12.77 -10.11
C SER A 279 -21.01 13.78 -10.77
N ILE A 280 -22.30 13.45 -10.85
CA ILE A 280 -23.34 14.36 -11.36
C ILE A 280 -23.53 15.57 -10.42
N GLU A 281 -23.55 15.36 -9.10
CA GLU A 281 -23.68 16.43 -8.09
C GLU A 281 -22.47 17.39 -8.14
N VAL A 282 -21.25 16.87 -8.19
CA VAL A 282 -20.01 17.65 -8.30
C VAL A 282 -19.97 18.44 -9.61
N GLN A 283 -20.38 17.83 -10.72
CA GLN A 283 -20.46 18.51 -12.02
C GLN A 283 -21.51 19.64 -12.02
N LYS A 284 -22.58 19.47 -11.23
CA LYS A 284 -23.65 20.47 -11.08
C LYS A 284 -23.22 21.64 -10.19
N GLU A 285 -22.40 21.41 -9.16
CA GLU A 285 -21.77 22.49 -8.39
C GLU A 285 -20.71 23.24 -9.19
N LEU A 286 -19.87 22.55 -9.98
CA LEU A 286 -18.86 23.21 -10.82
C LEU A 286 -19.46 24.07 -11.95
N ASN A 287 -20.69 23.80 -12.37
CA ASN A 287 -21.36 24.48 -13.48
C ASN A 287 -22.27 25.65 -13.04
N GLN A 288 -22.27 26.04 -11.77
CA GLN A 288 -22.97 27.26 -11.34
C GLN A 288 -22.13 28.50 -11.66
N PRO A 289 -22.68 29.50 -12.38
CA PRO A 289 -21.97 30.75 -12.61
C PRO A 289 -21.91 31.56 -11.31
N ASP A 290 -20.69 31.89 -10.87
CA ASP A 290 -20.42 32.85 -9.77
C ASP A 290 -21.11 34.18 -10.06
N THR A 291 -22.26 34.39 -9.42
CA THR A 291 -23.04 35.63 -9.55
C THR A 291 -23.37 36.12 -8.15
N THR A 292 -22.46 36.91 -7.55
CA THR A 292 -22.77 38.18 -6.87
C THR A 292 -21.50 38.74 -6.22
N MET A 293 -20.85 39.67 -6.92
CA MET A 293 -20.07 40.74 -6.28
C MET A 293 -21.07 41.72 -5.67
N LEU A 294 -21.09 41.85 -4.35
CA LEU A 294 -21.68 43.01 -3.67
C LEU A 294 -20.59 43.65 -2.82
N GLU A 295 -20.09 44.78 -3.30
CA GLU A 295 -19.25 45.72 -2.54
C GLU A 295 -20.02 46.23 -1.32
N VAL A 296 -19.36 46.22 -0.17
CA VAL A 296 -19.76 47.03 0.99
C VAL A 296 -18.55 47.89 1.37
N PRO A 297 -18.69 49.23 1.48
CA PRO A 297 -17.57 50.12 1.78
C PRO A 297 -17.27 50.15 3.29
N VAL A 298 -15.98 50.19 3.62
CA VAL A 298 -15.46 50.45 4.98
C VAL A 298 -15.26 51.96 5.15
N PRO A 299 -15.64 52.58 6.29
CA PRO A 299 -15.35 53.98 6.56
C PRO A 299 -13.96 54.18 7.19
N GLU A 300 -13.24 55.18 6.69
CA GLU A 300 -11.96 55.71 7.19
C GLU A 300 -12.12 56.59 8.45
N THR A 301 -11.05 56.72 9.25
CA THR A 301 -10.56 57.96 9.94
C THR A 301 -9.27 57.66 10.77
N PRO A 302 -8.40 58.63 11.14
CA PRO A 302 -7.17 58.90 10.38
C PRO A 302 -5.85 58.97 11.19
N ASN A 303 -4.73 58.92 10.44
CA ASN A 303 -3.43 59.58 10.60
C ASN A 303 -2.63 59.57 11.92
N SER A 304 -1.39 59.08 11.83
CA SER A 304 -0.19 59.91 12.09
C SER A 304 1.09 59.37 11.41
N SER A 305 1.62 60.19 10.49
CA SER A 305 2.99 60.33 9.90
C SER A 305 4.18 59.98 10.82
N SER A 306 5.42 59.66 10.42
CA SER A 306 6.23 59.36 9.20
C SER A 306 7.68 59.04 9.72
N PRO A 307 8.78 59.02 8.94
CA PRO A 307 9.25 58.02 7.98
C PRO A 307 10.68 57.48 8.30
N ALA A 308 11.09 56.31 7.79
CA ALA A 308 12.51 56.03 7.47
C ALA A 308 12.74 54.75 6.65
N ALA A 309 13.44 54.95 5.53
CA ALA A 309 14.38 54.07 4.84
C ALA A 309 13.89 52.74 4.22
N ALA A 310 13.95 52.72 2.89
CA ALA A 310 13.84 51.57 2.03
C ALA A 310 14.97 50.56 2.26
N SER A 311 14.62 49.27 2.30
CA SER A 311 15.49 48.18 1.86
C SER A 311 14.62 47.05 1.30
N GLU A 312 14.67 46.96 -0.02
CA GLU A 312 14.54 45.77 -0.89
C GLU A 312 13.90 44.49 -0.30
N SER A 313 12.73 44.18 -0.86
CA SER A 313 12.25 42.83 -1.24
C SER A 313 12.78 41.65 -0.42
N CYS A 314 12.07 41.33 0.66
CA CYS A 314 12.19 40.05 1.36
C CYS A 314 10.82 39.37 1.40
N ASN A 315 10.49 38.61 0.35
CA ASN A 315 9.37 37.67 0.41
C ASN A 315 9.79 36.41 1.20
N SER A 316 9.79 36.57 2.51
CA SER A 316 9.56 35.59 3.58
C SER A 316 9.74 34.09 3.24
N SER A 317 10.98 33.60 3.26
CA SER A 317 11.28 32.16 3.44
C SER A 317 11.20 31.79 4.92
N VAL A 318 9.99 31.78 5.48
CA VAL A 318 9.78 31.44 6.90
C VAL A 318 10.09 29.95 7.10
N GLY A 319 11.25 29.63 7.68
CA GLY A 319 11.59 28.27 8.15
C GLY A 319 12.83 27.61 7.56
N PHE A 320 13.50 28.20 6.57
CA PHE A 320 14.78 27.69 6.05
C PHE A 320 15.97 28.40 6.68
N LEU A 321 16.98 27.64 7.11
CA LEU A 321 18.22 28.16 7.68
C LEU A 321 19.36 28.07 6.67
N GLN A 322 20.20 29.10 6.62
CA GLN A 322 21.49 28.97 5.95
C GLN A 322 22.42 28.05 6.76
N PRO A 323 23.37 27.32 6.15
CA PRO A 323 24.27 26.42 6.87
C PRO A 323 24.97 27.08 8.06
N GLU A 324 25.31 28.37 7.95
CA GLU A 324 25.97 29.16 8.99
C GLU A 324 25.07 29.48 10.20
N GLU A 325 23.75 29.47 10.00
CA GLU A 325 22.75 29.73 11.03
C GLU A 325 22.41 28.47 11.84
N VAL A 326 22.82 27.29 11.36
CA VAL A 326 22.55 26.00 12.01
C VAL A 326 23.54 25.76 13.15
N PHE A 327 23.09 26.04 14.37
CA PHE A 327 23.81 25.62 15.57
C PHE A 327 23.79 24.09 15.75
N ILE A 328 24.87 23.41 15.37
CA ILE A 328 25.01 21.94 15.39
C ILE A 328 24.60 21.29 16.73
N PRO A 329 24.97 21.81 17.92
CA PRO A 329 24.57 21.22 19.19
C PRO A 329 23.06 21.24 19.47
N SER A 330 22.27 22.03 18.73
CA SER A 330 20.81 22.05 18.79
C SER A 330 20.14 21.09 17.79
N ILE A 331 20.91 20.35 16.98
CA ILE A 331 20.35 19.32 16.11
C ILE A 331 19.94 18.11 16.96
N ARG A 332 18.73 17.60 16.72
CA ARG A 332 18.19 16.40 17.35
C ARG A 332 17.54 15.51 16.31
N ALA A 333 17.56 14.21 16.55
CA ALA A 333 16.75 13.25 15.80
C ALA A 333 15.65 12.70 16.72
N SER A 334 14.46 12.51 16.18
CA SER A 334 13.32 11.92 16.89
C SER A 334 12.63 10.89 16.01
N LEU A 335 12.03 9.89 16.63
CA LEU A 335 11.18 8.91 15.95
C LEU A 335 9.77 9.50 15.86
N ALA A 336 9.29 9.65 14.64
CA ALA A 336 7.91 10.03 14.38
C ALA A 336 7.15 8.83 13.81
N PRO A 337 5.91 8.59 14.28
CA PRO A 337 5.06 7.58 13.67
C PRO A 337 4.93 7.81 12.16
N LEU A 338 5.10 6.72 11.41
CA LEU A 338 4.80 6.59 10.00
C LEU A 338 3.66 5.58 9.85
N TYR A 339 2.97 5.61 8.71
CA TYR A 339 1.83 4.76 8.42
C TYR A 339 2.13 3.27 8.72
N ARG A 340 1.12 2.54 9.21
CA ARG A 340 1.18 1.09 9.53
C ARG A 340 2.14 0.71 10.69
N GLY A 341 2.30 1.58 11.69
CA GLY A 341 3.08 1.30 12.92
C GLY A 341 4.60 1.38 12.75
N SER A 342 5.08 1.71 11.55
CA SER A 342 6.49 1.99 11.30
C SER A 342 6.89 3.35 11.88
N GLN A 343 8.16 3.54 12.23
CA GLN A 343 8.68 4.82 12.69
C GLN A 343 9.63 5.39 11.63
N ARG A 344 9.60 6.70 11.43
CA ARG A 344 10.61 7.41 10.63
C ARG A 344 11.42 8.35 11.50
N ILE A 345 12.70 8.49 11.18
CA ILE A 345 13.55 9.48 11.82
C ILE A 345 13.22 10.86 11.25
N LYS A 346 13.01 11.85 12.13
CA LYS A 346 12.91 13.27 11.80
C LYS A 346 14.10 14.02 12.39
N LEU A 347 14.72 14.87 11.59
CA LEU A 347 15.78 15.78 12.03
C LEU A 347 15.20 17.15 12.39
N LEU A 348 15.55 17.63 13.57
CA LEU A 348 15.04 18.84 14.18
C LEU A 348 16.20 19.78 14.53
N HIS A 349 15.97 21.09 14.44
CA HIS A 349 16.84 22.14 14.99
C HIS A 349 15.99 23.06 15.85
N LYS A 350 16.34 23.21 17.14
CA LYS A 350 15.55 23.96 18.12
C LYS A 350 14.06 23.54 18.10
N ASP A 351 13.82 22.23 18.06
CA ASP A 351 12.49 21.57 18.03
C ASP A 351 11.62 21.82 16.77
N VAL A 352 12.17 22.46 15.75
CA VAL A 352 11.52 22.65 14.45
C VAL A 352 12.16 21.73 13.42
N THR A 353 11.40 21.23 12.44
CA THR A 353 11.94 20.39 11.36
C THR A 353 13.05 21.13 10.63
N LEU A 354 14.24 20.54 10.58
CA LEU A 354 15.40 21.18 9.96
C LEU A 354 15.22 21.26 8.44
N GLN A 355 15.24 22.48 7.93
CA GLN A 355 15.23 22.80 6.51
C GLN A 355 16.35 23.78 6.21
N ILE A 356 17.08 23.54 5.11
CA ILE A 356 18.31 24.26 4.79
C ILE A 356 18.13 25.03 3.47
N CYS A 357 18.62 26.26 3.43
CA CYS A 357 18.76 27.08 2.23
C CYS A 357 20.24 27.30 1.93
N CYS A 358 20.70 26.81 0.79
CA CYS A 358 22.06 27.04 0.30
C CYS A 358 22.01 27.97 -0.91
N ARG A 359 22.76 29.07 -0.86
CA ARG A 359 22.86 30.03 -1.96
C ARG A 359 24.04 29.68 -2.88
N ARG A 360 23.88 29.95 -4.17
CA ARG A 360 24.91 29.82 -5.20
C ARG A 360 25.61 28.45 -5.22
N MET A 361 24.86 27.37 -5.07
CA MET A 361 25.36 26.02 -5.27
C MET A 361 25.73 25.81 -6.74
N LYS A 362 26.95 25.33 -6.99
CA LYS A 362 27.41 25.01 -8.35
C LYS A 362 26.90 23.63 -8.76
N LEU A 363 26.16 23.57 -9.87
CA LEU A 363 25.65 22.33 -10.41
C LEU A 363 26.77 21.54 -11.11
N ARG A 364 26.93 20.27 -10.72
CA ARG A 364 27.89 19.34 -11.33
C ARG A 364 27.25 18.41 -12.34
N PHE A 365 26.08 17.87 -12.01
CA PHE A 365 25.32 17.01 -12.90
C PHE A 365 23.87 17.43 -12.85
N GLY A 366 23.29 17.70 -14.02
CA GLY A 366 21.87 17.94 -14.20
C GLY A 366 21.05 16.65 -14.05
N ILE A 367 19.80 16.73 -14.48
CA ILE A 367 18.85 15.63 -14.36
C ILE A 367 19.26 14.45 -15.23
N ASN A 368 19.32 13.27 -14.63
CA ASN A 368 19.56 12.03 -15.35
C ASN A 368 18.26 11.22 -15.46
N THR A 369 17.73 11.10 -16.66
CA THR A 369 16.47 10.38 -16.95
C THR A 369 16.66 8.87 -17.11
N LYS A 370 17.88 8.34 -17.01
CA LYS A 370 18.17 6.90 -17.20
C LYS A 370 17.67 6.02 -16.06
N PHE A 371 17.38 6.59 -14.89
CA PHE A 371 16.94 5.85 -13.72
C PHE A 371 15.48 6.15 -13.44
N PHE A 372 14.69 5.11 -13.17
CA PHE A 372 13.26 5.24 -12.92
C PHE A 372 12.92 4.93 -11.44
N ASP A 373 11.83 5.50 -10.94
CA ASP A 373 11.23 5.15 -9.65
C ASP A 373 10.41 3.86 -9.78
N HIS A 374 9.85 3.37 -8.67
CA HIS A 374 9.05 2.15 -8.67
C HIS A 374 7.74 2.27 -9.48
N ALA A 375 7.33 3.50 -9.83
CA ALA A 375 6.19 3.79 -10.68
C ALA A 375 6.59 4.00 -12.16
N GLY A 376 7.84 3.69 -12.54
CA GLY A 376 8.33 3.82 -13.91
C GLY A 376 8.60 5.27 -14.35
N ARG A 377 8.68 6.23 -13.43
CA ARG A 377 8.95 7.64 -13.73
C ARG A 377 10.42 7.99 -13.56
N PRO A 378 11.01 8.90 -14.34
CA PRO A 378 12.41 9.29 -14.18
C PRO A 378 12.70 9.81 -12.76
N ARG A 379 13.76 9.30 -12.12
CA ARG A 379 14.25 9.80 -10.84
C ARG A 379 14.96 11.13 -11.04
N LEU A 380 14.25 12.20 -10.75
CA LEU A 380 14.77 13.56 -10.88
C LEU A 380 15.73 13.86 -9.74
N ASN A 381 17.01 13.72 -10.02
CA ASN A 381 18.07 14.08 -9.11
C ASN A 381 19.06 14.99 -9.82
N ILE A 382 19.54 15.98 -9.08
CA ILE A 382 20.63 16.85 -9.49
C ILE A 382 21.77 16.73 -8.49
N VAL A 383 22.99 16.93 -8.94
CA VAL A 383 24.20 16.85 -8.09
C VAL A 383 24.88 18.20 -8.10
N ALA A 384 25.14 18.74 -6.92
CA ALA A 384 25.76 20.04 -6.73
C ALA A 384 26.91 19.97 -5.73
N ASP A 385 27.80 20.96 -5.81
CA ASP A 385 28.88 21.13 -4.84
C ASP A 385 28.31 21.49 -3.47
N ALA A 386 28.89 20.90 -2.43
CA ALA A 386 28.61 21.25 -1.05
C ALA A 386 29.71 22.16 -0.50
N SER A 387 29.33 23.28 0.11
CA SER A 387 30.27 24.14 0.83
C SER A 387 30.79 23.43 2.10
N PRO A 388 31.94 23.86 2.67
CA PRO A 388 32.44 23.31 3.93
C PRO A 388 31.39 23.38 5.06
N ASN A 389 30.74 24.53 5.25
CA ASN A 389 29.69 24.71 6.26
C ASN A 389 28.52 23.75 6.05
N LEU A 390 28.09 23.56 4.80
CA LEU A 390 27.04 22.59 4.50
C LEU A 390 27.49 21.16 4.82
N CYS A 391 28.74 20.82 4.51
CA CYS A 391 29.29 19.50 4.84
C CYS A 391 29.29 19.25 6.34
N GLU A 392 29.71 20.22 7.15
CA GLU A 392 29.72 20.11 8.61
C GLU A 392 28.32 19.85 9.18
N VAL A 393 27.32 20.62 8.72
CA VAL A 393 25.92 20.44 9.14
C VAL A 393 25.40 19.06 8.73
N LEU A 394 25.66 18.65 7.49
CA LEU A 394 25.17 17.39 6.95
C LEU A 394 25.85 16.17 7.58
N ASP A 395 27.16 16.22 7.84
CA ASP A 395 27.89 15.16 8.54
C ASP A 395 27.40 15.02 9.99
N ALA A 396 27.08 16.13 10.66
CA ALA A 396 26.48 16.10 11.99
C ALA A 396 25.08 15.45 11.97
N CYS A 397 24.25 15.81 10.97
CA CYS A 397 22.95 15.17 10.77
C CYS A 397 23.07 13.67 10.52
N ASP A 398 24.03 13.25 9.66
CA ASP A 398 24.34 11.84 9.40
C ASP A 398 24.73 11.12 10.69
N GLY A 399 25.61 11.70 11.50
CA GLY A 399 26.04 11.11 12.77
C GLY A 399 24.89 10.87 13.75
N ILE A 400 24.02 11.88 13.92
CA ILE A 400 22.87 11.81 14.83
C ILE A 400 21.80 10.83 14.31
N ALA A 401 21.45 10.90 13.02
CA ALA A 401 20.44 10.03 12.42
C ALA A 401 20.90 8.57 12.38
N ARG A 402 22.17 8.31 12.01
CA ARG A 402 22.77 6.98 12.02
C ARG A 402 22.73 6.36 13.41
N LYS A 403 23.10 7.13 14.43
CA LYS A 403 23.06 6.65 15.82
C LYS A 403 21.65 6.23 16.20
N LEU A 404 20.65 7.09 15.98
CA LEU A 404 19.26 6.76 16.29
C LEU A 404 18.74 5.56 15.49
N SER A 405 19.14 5.42 14.22
CA SER A 405 18.81 4.27 13.38
C SER A 405 19.29 2.95 13.98
N VAL A 406 20.55 2.92 14.44
CA VAL A 406 21.16 1.75 15.08
C VAL A 406 20.51 1.48 16.45
N ASP A 407 20.30 2.53 17.26
CA ASP A 407 19.64 2.41 18.57
C ASP A 407 18.19 1.89 18.46
N SER A 408 17.54 2.10 17.30
CA SER A 408 16.20 1.60 16.98
C SER A 408 16.19 0.17 16.41
N GLY A 409 17.35 -0.50 16.33
CA GLY A 409 17.47 -1.89 15.87
C GLY A 409 17.67 -2.08 14.37
N SER A 410 17.96 -1.02 13.60
CA SER A 410 18.28 -1.15 12.17
C SER A 410 19.68 -1.76 11.96
N ASN A 411 19.78 -2.66 11.00
CA ASN A 411 21.03 -3.26 10.52
C ASN A 411 21.41 -2.82 9.10
N SER A 412 20.74 -1.79 8.55
CA SER A 412 20.98 -1.29 7.20
C SER A 412 22.34 -0.58 7.07
N GLU A 413 22.96 -0.69 5.90
CA GLU A 413 24.21 0.02 5.61
C GLU A 413 23.94 1.52 5.47
N TRP A 414 24.58 2.34 6.32
CA TRP A 414 24.43 3.79 6.27
C TRP A 414 25.21 4.40 5.11
N ARG A 415 24.50 5.09 4.21
CA ARG A 415 25.05 5.84 3.08
C ARG A 415 25.18 7.31 3.48
N PRO A 416 26.40 7.86 3.58
CA PRO A 416 26.59 9.28 3.88
C PRO A 416 25.93 10.18 2.84
N VAL A 417 25.32 11.26 3.29
CA VAL A 417 24.64 12.23 2.41
C VAL A 417 25.63 13.03 1.57
N VAL A 418 26.81 13.30 2.13
CA VAL A 418 27.92 13.98 1.45
C VAL A 418 28.81 12.96 0.74
N ILE A 419 28.95 13.10 -0.58
CA ILE A 419 29.73 12.19 -1.41
C ILE A 419 31.14 12.77 -1.60
N ARG A 420 32.15 12.04 -1.08
CA ARG A 420 33.58 12.35 -1.18
C ARG A 420 34.29 11.23 -1.94
N LYS A 421 34.18 11.21 -3.28
CA LYS A 421 34.86 10.20 -4.12
C LYS A 421 36.17 10.75 -4.69
N GLY A 422 37.27 10.00 -4.53
CA GLY A 422 38.52 10.27 -5.22
C GLY A 422 38.34 10.15 -6.74
N GLY A 423 38.61 11.22 -7.48
CA GLY A 423 38.49 11.29 -8.94
C GLY A 423 37.58 12.40 -9.47
N PHE A 424 36.63 12.89 -8.65
CA PHE A 424 35.81 14.05 -9.00
C PHE A 424 36.42 15.31 -8.37
N TYR A 425 37.35 15.97 -9.07
CA TYR A 425 37.86 17.32 -8.75
C TYR A 425 37.73 17.75 -7.27
N ASN A 426 38.37 17.08 -6.30
CA ASN A 426 38.54 17.44 -4.87
C ASN A 426 37.40 18.13 -4.06
N TYR A 427 36.16 18.20 -4.53
CA TYR A 427 35.06 18.93 -3.87
C TYR A 427 33.97 17.96 -3.42
N PRO A 428 33.49 18.05 -2.17
CA PRO A 428 32.37 17.25 -1.69
C PRO A 428 31.10 17.62 -2.46
N THR A 429 30.28 16.62 -2.77
CA THR A 429 29.04 16.81 -3.53
C THR A 429 27.84 16.26 -2.78
N VAL A 430 26.67 16.84 -3.06
CA VAL A 430 25.38 16.38 -2.52
C VAL A 430 24.39 16.15 -3.65
N ARG A 431 23.45 15.24 -3.44
CA ARG A 431 22.39 14.91 -4.39
C ARG A 431 21.07 15.47 -3.87
N LEU A 432 20.45 16.35 -4.65
CA LEU A 432 19.13 16.92 -4.38
C LEU A 432 18.09 16.19 -5.21
N HIS A 433 17.02 15.75 -4.55
CA HIS A 433 15.88 15.10 -5.18
C HIS A 433 14.80 16.14 -5.49
N ILE A 434 14.38 16.24 -6.74
CA ILE A 434 13.27 17.08 -7.17
C ILE A 434 11.99 16.26 -6.98
N GLN A 435 11.12 16.72 -6.08
CA GLN A 435 9.93 16.00 -5.70
C GLN A 435 8.83 16.18 -6.75
N THR A 436 8.13 15.09 -7.06
CA THR A 436 6.95 15.08 -7.93
C THR A 436 5.71 14.81 -7.08
N ALA A 437 4.61 15.50 -7.40
CA ALA A 437 3.28 15.23 -6.86
C ALA A 437 2.38 14.74 -7.99
N VAL A 438 1.44 13.86 -7.67
CA VAL A 438 0.45 13.35 -8.62
C VAL A 438 -0.89 13.95 -8.23
N TRP A 439 -1.53 14.65 -9.18
CA TRP A 439 -2.88 15.16 -9.04
C TRP A 439 -3.73 14.62 -10.18
N GLY A 440 -4.47 13.54 -9.93
CA GLY A 440 -5.15 12.79 -10.99
C GLY A 440 -4.15 12.19 -11.99
N ASP A 441 -4.37 12.42 -13.29
CA ASP A 441 -3.50 11.95 -14.37
C ASP A 441 -2.31 12.87 -14.68
N VAL A 442 -2.21 14.01 -13.98
CA VAL A 442 -1.13 14.99 -14.20
C VAL A 442 -0.11 14.85 -13.07
N ALA A 443 1.11 14.45 -13.44
CA ALA A 443 2.26 14.61 -12.57
C ALA A 443 2.75 16.07 -12.66
N ILE A 444 2.87 16.74 -11.51
CA ILE A 444 3.43 18.08 -11.40
C ILE A 444 4.68 18.05 -10.51
N TYR A 445 5.57 19.01 -10.70
CA TYR A 445 6.68 19.19 -9.76
C TYR A 445 6.14 19.75 -8.45
N ALA A 446 6.38 19.03 -7.35
CA ALA A 446 6.10 19.51 -6.01
C ALA A 446 7.18 20.50 -5.53
N THR A 447 8.39 20.39 -6.10
CA THR A 447 9.45 21.39 -5.93
C THR A 447 9.11 22.64 -6.74
N GLU A 448 9.08 23.80 -6.09
CA GLU A 448 8.94 25.09 -6.77
C GLU A 448 10.24 25.43 -7.50
N ILE A 449 10.16 25.79 -8.77
CA ILE A 449 11.33 26.11 -9.60
C ILE A 449 11.20 27.54 -10.11
N TYR A 450 12.26 28.30 -9.92
CA TYR A 450 12.37 29.70 -10.33
C TYR A 450 13.57 29.88 -11.23
N LYS A 451 13.47 30.86 -12.13
CA LYS A 451 14.60 31.38 -12.90
C LYS A 451 14.91 32.77 -12.39
N LYS A 452 16.18 33.04 -12.10
CA LYS A 452 16.66 34.34 -11.64
C LYS A 452 17.44 35.00 -12.76
N GLU A 453 16.89 36.09 -13.27
CA GLU A 453 17.55 36.87 -14.31
C GLU A 453 18.70 37.70 -13.75
N PRO A 454 19.65 38.15 -14.60
CA PRO A 454 20.78 38.99 -14.16
C PRO A 454 20.34 40.30 -13.47
N SER A 455 19.13 40.78 -13.75
CA SER A 455 18.49 41.92 -13.08
C SER A 455 18.11 41.65 -11.62
N GLY A 456 18.23 40.41 -11.14
CA GLY A 456 17.83 39.96 -9.80
C GLY A 456 16.36 39.53 -9.71
N THR A 457 15.57 39.72 -10.78
CA THR A 457 14.16 39.33 -10.83
C THR A 457 14.00 37.81 -10.83
N GLU A 458 13.13 37.29 -9.96
CA GLU A 458 12.84 35.86 -9.86
C GLU A 458 11.48 35.56 -10.50
N GLU A 459 11.48 34.73 -11.54
CA GLU A 459 10.29 34.29 -12.25
C GLU A 459 10.00 32.82 -11.92
N ARG A 460 8.77 32.52 -11.46
CA ARG A 460 8.35 31.14 -11.17
C ARG A 460 8.06 30.42 -12.49
N LEU A 461 8.69 29.27 -12.70
CA LEU A 461 8.40 28.40 -13.83
C LEU A 461 7.20 27.51 -13.48
N VAL A 462 6.12 27.65 -14.25
CA VAL A 462 4.90 26.84 -14.10
C VAL A 462 4.87 25.80 -15.22
N PHE A 463 4.88 24.52 -14.83
CA PHE A 463 4.86 23.41 -15.76
C PHE A 463 3.43 22.87 -15.85
N THR A 464 2.85 22.87 -17.05
CA THR A 464 1.49 22.36 -17.31
C THR A 464 1.43 20.84 -17.43
N LYS A 465 2.57 20.20 -17.69
CA LYS A 465 2.74 18.74 -17.81
C LYS A 465 4.11 18.32 -17.28
N PHE A 466 4.23 17.06 -16.88
CA PHE A 466 5.53 16.48 -16.52
C PHE A 466 6.40 16.27 -17.77
N ASP A 467 7.45 17.08 -17.94
CA ASP A 467 8.43 16.91 -19.02
C ASP A 467 9.87 16.98 -18.46
N ALA A 468 10.43 15.80 -18.18
CA ALA A 468 11.80 15.69 -17.69
C ALA A 468 12.85 16.21 -18.70
N SER A 469 12.52 16.24 -20.00
CA SER A 469 13.41 16.76 -21.04
C SER A 469 13.48 18.28 -20.97
N GLU A 470 12.32 18.95 -20.86
CA GLU A 470 12.24 20.39 -20.64
C GLU A 470 13.02 20.80 -19.39
N LEU A 471 12.77 20.10 -18.27
CA LEU A 471 13.46 20.37 -17.01
C LEU A 471 14.98 20.15 -17.11
N SER A 472 15.43 19.13 -17.87
CA SER A 472 16.85 18.87 -18.06
C SER A 472 17.60 20.01 -18.78
N THR A 473 16.91 20.78 -19.63
CA THR A 473 17.52 21.91 -20.34
C THR A 473 17.85 23.08 -19.42
N LEU A 474 17.16 23.19 -18.27
CA LEU A 474 17.34 24.24 -17.28
C LEU A 474 18.54 23.96 -16.37
N PHE A 475 18.77 22.70 -16.01
CA PHE A 475 19.84 22.28 -15.11
C PHE A 475 21.14 21.94 -15.86
N LYS A 476 21.77 22.97 -16.42
CA LYS A 476 23.03 22.82 -17.17
C LYS A 476 24.24 22.68 -16.24
N GLN A 477 25.10 21.71 -16.51
CA GLN A 477 26.35 21.54 -15.78
C GLN A 477 27.16 22.85 -15.75
N GLY A 478 27.65 23.22 -14.56
CA GLY A 478 28.42 24.44 -14.33
C GLY A 478 27.60 25.67 -13.98
N SER A 479 26.26 25.63 -14.12
CA SER A 479 25.36 26.70 -13.66
C SER A 479 25.32 26.82 -12.13
N PHE A 480 24.82 27.95 -11.65
CA PHE A 480 24.60 28.20 -10.23
C PHE A 480 23.10 28.17 -9.90
N MET A 481 22.78 27.73 -8.69
CA MET A 481 21.41 27.75 -8.19
C MET A 481 21.36 28.01 -6.69
N ASP A 482 20.26 28.57 -6.21
CA ASP A 482 19.91 28.53 -4.80
C ASP A 482 18.99 27.33 -4.55
N ALA A 483 19.24 26.58 -3.48
CA ALA A 483 18.49 25.37 -3.15
C ALA A 483 17.95 25.42 -1.73
N PHE A 484 16.65 25.21 -1.61
CA PHE A 484 15.91 25.12 -0.36
C PHE A 484 15.40 23.68 -0.24
N PHE A 485 15.84 22.94 0.76
CA PHE A 485 15.56 21.51 0.88
C PHE A 485 15.34 21.05 2.32
N SER A 486 14.56 19.98 2.46
CA SER A 486 14.42 19.23 3.71
C SER A 486 15.36 18.03 3.75
N LEU A 487 15.65 17.56 4.95
CA LEU A 487 16.41 16.34 5.18
C LEU A 487 15.44 15.23 5.54
N ASP A 488 15.36 14.22 4.67
CA ASP A 488 14.44 13.10 4.81
C ASP A 488 15.25 11.79 5.01
N PRO A 489 15.49 11.38 6.27
CA PRO A 489 16.07 10.08 6.56
C PRO A 489 15.24 8.93 5.98
N TYR A 490 15.90 7.92 5.44
CA TYR A 490 15.28 6.71 4.94
C TYR A 490 16.02 5.47 5.45
N ASP A 491 15.28 4.37 5.57
CA ASP A 491 15.80 3.03 5.79
C ASP A 491 14.99 2.07 4.92
N TYR A 492 15.60 1.57 3.85
CA TYR A 492 14.91 0.77 2.86
C TYR A 492 15.86 -0.19 2.15
N GLN A 493 15.46 -1.45 1.98
CA GLN A 493 16.24 -2.48 1.28
C GLN A 493 17.71 -2.57 1.76
N GLN A 494 17.93 -2.67 3.08
CA GLN A 494 19.26 -2.75 3.70
C GLN A 494 20.15 -1.50 3.46
N SER A 495 19.57 -0.39 3.03
CA SER A 495 20.25 0.88 2.78
C SER A 495 19.57 1.99 3.55
N ALA A 496 20.31 2.61 4.45
CA ALA A 496 19.84 3.75 5.22
C ALA A 496 20.64 5.01 4.86
N GLY A 497 20.09 6.18 5.11
CA GLY A 497 20.77 7.45 4.87
C GLY A 497 19.83 8.64 4.91
N ILE A 498 20.30 9.80 4.49
CA ILE A 498 19.50 11.02 4.39
C ILE A 498 19.31 11.40 2.93
N ARG A 499 18.06 11.59 2.52
CA ARG A 499 17.72 12.15 1.21
C ARG A 499 17.49 13.65 1.34
N LEU A 500 18.16 14.45 0.52
CA LEU A 500 17.88 15.89 0.44
C LEU A 500 16.73 16.12 -0.55
N VAL A 501 15.58 16.58 -0.06
CA VAL A 501 14.37 16.77 -0.88
C VAL A 501 14.18 18.26 -1.14
N ALA A 502 14.32 18.66 -2.40
CA ALA A 502 14.17 20.05 -2.80
C ALA A 502 12.72 20.52 -2.66
N LYS A 503 12.53 21.65 -1.99
CA LYS A 503 11.24 22.35 -1.84
C LYS A 503 11.16 23.55 -2.76
N LYS A 504 12.26 24.30 -2.89
CA LYS A 504 12.41 25.40 -3.84
C LYS A 504 13.80 25.37 -4.47
N LEU A 505 13.88 25.59 -5.78
CA LEU A 505 15.13 25.76 -6.53
C LEU A 505 15.07 27.06 -7.32
N ILE A 506 16.13 27.87 -7.27
CA ILE A 506 16.25 29.11 -8.02
C ILE A 506 17.46 28.98 -8.94
N ILE A 507 17.25 28.85 -10.24
CA ILE A 507 18.29 28.67 -11.24
C ILE A 507 18.77 30.04 -11.68
N HIS A 508 20.08 30.29 -11.60
CA HIS A 508 20.65 31.58 -12.02
C HIS A 508 20.85 31.53 -13.54
N SER A 509 20.24 32.48 -14.27
CA SER A 509 20.57 32.72 -15.67
C SER A 509 22.06 33.08 -15.76
N ASN A 510 22.79 32.38 -16.63
CA ASN A 510 24.19 32.70 -16.93
C ASN A 510 24.32 33.99 -17.72
#